data_AF-A0A4Q3YHV3-F1
#
_entry.id   AF-A0A4Q3YHV3-F1
#
_cell.length_a   1.000
_cell.length_b   1.000
_cell.length_c   1.000
_cell.angle_alpha   90.00
_cell.angle_beta   90.00
_cell.angle_gamma   90.00
#
_symmetry.space_group_name_H-M   'P 1'
#
loop_
_entity.id
_entity.type
_entity.pdbx_description
1 polymer ?
#
loop_
_entity_poly.entity_id
_entity_poly.type
_entity_poly.pdbx_seq_one_letter_code
_entity_poly.pdbx_strand_id
1 'polypeptide(L)' 'MLDADAASIASLHDFVVSAHARQMDPSQFWIEFARLAEGVDKRAYEDDADPELHEAFCEILASADDAGFAVP' A
#
# COMPACT_ATOMS: atom_id res chain seq x y z
N MET A 1 9.65 2.11 -13.30
CA MET A 1 9.34 1.08 -12.29
C MET A 1 10.11 -0.23 -12.50
N LEU A 2 10.86 -0.71 -11.49
CA LEU A 2 11.49 -2.04 -11.49
C LEU A 2 10.40 -3.12 -11.33
N ASP A 3 10.57 -4.30 -11.95
CA ASP A 3 9.58 -5.39 -11.90
C ASP A 3 9.18 -5.80 -10.46
N ALA A 4 10.11 -5.66 -9.51
CA ALA A 4 9.86 -5.94 -8.10
C ALA A 4 8.92 -4.92 -7.43
N ASP A 5 9.05 -3.63 -7.75
CA ASP A 5 8.18 -2.59 -7.20
C ASP A 5 6.76 -2.74 -7.74
N ALA A 6 6.63 -3.05 -9.04
CA ALA A 6 5.32 -3.34 -9.65
C ALA A 6 4.60 -4.50 -8.95
N ALA A 7 5.34 -5.57 -8.62
CA ALA A 7 4.80 -6.72 -7.90
C ALA A 7 4.41 -6.38 -6.46
N SER A 8 5.19 -5.55 -5.77
CA SER A 8 4.85 -5.06 -4.43
C SER A 8 3.58 -4.21 -4.45
N ILE A 9 3.45 -3.27 -5.40
CA ILE A 9 2.25 -2.44 -5.58
C ILE A 9 1.03 -3.32 -5.84
N ALA A 10 1.11 -4.29 -6.75
CA ALA A 10 0.01 -5.21 -7.03
C ALA A 10 -0.39 -6.02 -5.77
N SER A 11 0.59 -6.50 -5.01
CA SER A 11 0.35 -7.27 -3.78
C SER A 11 -0.35 -6.43 -2.71
N LEU A 12 0.03 -5.15 -2.57
CA LEU A 12 -0.60 -4.21 -1.65
C LEU A 12 -2.03 -3.89 -2.06
N HIS A 13 -2.27 -3.66 -3.35
CA HIS A 13 -3.62 -3.44 -3.88
C HIS A 13 -4.54 -4.64 -3.61
N ASP A 14 -4.09 -5.86 -3.92
CA ASP A 14 -4.84 -7.09 -3.65
C ASP A 14 -5.11 -7.28 -2.15
N PHE A 15 -4.15 -6.90 -1.30
CA PHE A 15 -4.33 -6.93 0.15
C PHE A 15 -5.42 -5.97 0.62
N VAL A 16 -5.45 -4.72 0.14
CA VAL A 16 -6.50 -3.74 0.48
C VAL A 16 -7.90 -4.29 0.12
N VAL A 17 -8.05 -4.79 -1.12
CA VAL A 17 -9.32 -5.37 -1.59
C VAL A 17 -9.77 -6.55 -0.72
N SER A 18 -8.84 -7.47 -0.43
CA SER A 18 -9.11 -8.65 0.40
C SER A 18 -9.44 -8.29 1.85
N ALA A 19 -8.72 -7.34 2.44
CA ALA A 19 -8.94 -6.88 3.81
C ALA A 19 -10.31 -6.19 3.95
N HIS A 20 -10.69 -5.34 2.99
CA HIS A 20 -11.99 -4.70 2.95
C HIS A 20 -13.12 -5.73 2.84
N ALA A 21 -13.02 -6.68 1.90
CA ALA A 21 -14.01 -7.73 1.70
C ALA A 21 -14.22 -8.60 2.95
N ARG A 22 -13.18 -8.75 3.78
CA ARG A 22 -13.21 -9.53 5.02
C ARG A 22 -13.57 -8.71 6.26
N GLN A 23 -13.80 -7.40 6.11
CA GLN A 23 -14.02 -6.46 7.22
C GLN A 23 -12.92 -6.61 8.29
N MET A 24 -11.66 -6.62 7.85
CA MET A 24 -10.52 -6.72 8.73
C MET A 24 -10.54 -5.60 9.79
N ASP A 25 -10.04 -5.89 10.98
CA ASP A 25 -9.83 -4.85 11.99
C ASP A 25 -8.81 -3.81 11.48
N PRO A 26 -9.06 -2.49 11.62
CA PRO A 26 -8.15 -1.47 11.12
C PRO A 26 -6.73 -1.52 11.71
N SER A 27 -6.58 -1.87 12.99
CA SER A 27 -5.25 -1.98 13.60
C SER A 27 -4.49 -3.17 13.02
N GLN A 28 -5.18 -4.29 12.84
CA GLN A 28 -4.60 -5.47 12.20
C GLN A 28 -4.23 -5.20 10.72
N PHE A 29 -5.09 -4.47 10.00
CA PHE A 29 -4.83 -4.06 8.63
C PHE A 29 -3.51 -3.30 8.51
N TRP A 30 -3.29 -2.26 9.33
CA TRP A 30 -2.08 -1.45 9.23
C TRP A 30 -0.80 -2.20 9.63
N ILE A 31 -0.89 -3.17 10.55
CA ILE A 31 0.26 -4.04 10.89
C ILE A 31 0.69 -4.89 9.69
N GLU A 32 -0.26 -5.56 9.03
CA GLU A 32 0.04 -6.41 7.88
C GLU A 32 0.38 -5.58 6.64
N PHE A 33 -0.26 -4.43 6.45
CA PHE A 33 0.07 -3.47 5.40
C PHE A 33 1.51 -3.00 5.51
N ALA A 34 1.94 -2.55 6.70
CA ALA A 34 3.31 -2.10 6.92
C ALA A 34 4.34 -3.19 6.64
N ARG A 35 4.03 -4.44 7.01
CA ARG A 35 4.87 -5.59 6.70
C ARG A 35 4.97 -5.87 5.19
N LEU A 36 3.87 -5.75 4.45
CA LEU A 36 3.85 -5.94 3.01
C LEU A 36 4.50 -4.78 2.25
N ALA A 37 4.38 -3.57 2.78
CA ALA A 37 4.93 -2.35 2.21
C ALA A 37 6.42 -2.17 2.50
N GLU A 38 7.01 -3.01 3.36
CA GLU A 38 8.40 -2.90 3.80
C GLU A 38 9.37 -2.73 2.63
N GLY A 39 9.99 -1.55 2.57
CA GLY A 39 10.97 -1.17 1.59
C GLY A 39 10.39 -0.45 0.36
N VAL A 40 9.21 -0.85 -0.13
CA VAL A 40 8.56 -0.10 -1.23
C VAL A 40 8.01 1.23 -0.74
N ASP A 41 7.53 1.29 0.50
CA ASP A 41 7.13 2.51 1.20
C ASP A 41 8.28 3.53 1.23
N LYS A 42 9.48 3.09 1.60
CA LYS A 42 10.66 3.95 1.66
C LYS A 42 11.04 4.44 0.26
N ARG A 43 11.13 3.53 -0.72
CA ARG A 43 11.48 3.89 -2.10
C ARG A 43 10.47 4.84 -2.75
N ALA A 44 9.19 4.74 -2.40
CA ALA A 44 8.15 5.63 -2.90
C ALA A 44 8.26 7.07 -2.36
N TYR A 45 8.98 7.29 -1.25
CA TYR A 45 9.18 8.61 -0.62
C TYR A 45 10.65 9.04 -0.54
N GLU A 46 11.56 8.35 -1.24
CA GLU A 46 12.95 8.80 -1.39
C GLU A 46 13.02 10.08 -2.26
N ASP A 47 14.05 10.91 -2.04
CA ASP A 47 14.17 12.21 -2.73
C ASP A 47 14.26 12.08 -4.27
N ASP A 48 14.76 10.95 -4.76
CA ASP A 48 14.87 10.58 -6.17
C ASP A 48 13.90 9.45 -6.57
N ALA A 49 12.83 9.27 -5.79
CA ALA A 49 11.81 8.28 -6.06
C ALA A 49 11.26 8.41 -7.49
N ASP A 50 11.02 7.25 -8.12
CA ASP A 50 10.30 7.18 -9.39
C ASP A 50 8.89 7.80 -9.19
N PRO A 51 8.51 8.86 -9.91
CA PRO A 51 7.21 9.50 -9.74
C PRO A 51 6.05 8.54 -9.94
N GLU A 52 6.19 7.55 -10.82
CA GLU A 52 5.17 6.52 -11.04
C GLU A 52 5.01 5.61 -9.82
N LEU A 53 6.12 5.29 -9.14
CA LEU A 53 6.09 4.50 -7.91
C LEU A 53 5.42 5.27 -6.78
N HIS A 54 5.76 6.56 -6.63
CA HIS A 54 5.16 7.43 -5.64
C HIS A 54 3.64 7.55 -5.83
N GLU A 55 3.21 7.80 -7.07
CA GLU A 55 1.79 7.91 -7.44
C GLU A 55 1.06 6.60 -7.15
N ALA A 56 1.59 5.46 -7.62
CA ALA A 56 0.97 4.15 -7.39
C ALA A 56 0.86 3.79 -5.90
N PHE A 57 1.86 4.14 -5.09
CA PHE A 57 1.80 3.94 -3.64
C PHE A 57 0.76 4.84 -2.98
N CYS A 58 0.65 6.11 -3.40
CA CYS A 58 -0.39 7.02 -2.93
C CYS A 58 -1.80 6.54 -3.29
N GLU A 59 -2.00 5.99 -4.49
CA GLU A 59 -3.28 5.40 -4.89
C GLU A 59 -3.70 4.22 -4.00
N ILE A 60 -2.74 3.39 -3.57
CA ILE A 60 -3.01 2.32 -2.60
C ILE A 60 -3.49 2.91 -1.26
N LEU A 61 -2.84 3.96 -0.77
CA LEU A 61 -3.24 4.61 0.48
C LEU A 61 -4.64 5.23 0.37
N ALA A 62 -4.94 5.87 -0.75
CA ALA A 62 -6.29 6.39 -1.03
C ALA A 62 -7.34 5.28 -1.07
N SER A 63 -7.02 4.14 -1.70
CA SER A 63 -7.89 2.96 -1.73
C SER A 63 -8.14 2.38 -0.34
N ALA A 64 -7.12 2.37 0.53
CA ALA A 64 -7.28 1.96 1.92
C ALA A 64 -8.20 2.89 2.71
N ASP A 65 -8.08 4.21 2.51
CA ASP A 65 -8.96 5.21 3.10
C ASP A 65 -10.41 5.06 2.63
N ASP A 66 -10.63 4.93 1.32
CA ASP A 66 -11.95 4.67 0.70
C ASP A 66 -12.59 3.36 1.22
N ALA A 67 -11.75 2.36 1.54
CA ALA A 67 -12.18 1.10 2.13
C ALA A 67 -12.55 1.19 3.62
N GLY A 68 -12.39 2.35 4.24
CA GLY A 68 -12.69 2.61 5.65
C GLY A 68 -11.54 2.31 6.61
N PHE A 69 -10.34 2.01 6.09
CA PHE A 69 -9.11 1.90 6.89
C PHE A 69 -8.49 3.28 7.04
N ALA A 70 -9.17 4.16 7.78
CA ALA A 70 -8.62 5.48 8.07
C ALA A 70 -7.19 5.35 8.65
N VAL A 71 -6.29 6.20 8.18
CA VAL A 71 -4.93 6.29 8.71
C VAL A 71 -5.05 6.69 10.19
N PRO A 72 -4.47 5.92 11.14
CA PRO A 72 -4.56 6.23 12.57
C PRO A 72 -3.84 7.52 12.96
#